data_AF-A0AAE5BTM3-F1
#
_entry.id   AF-A0AAE5BTM3-F1
#
_cell.length_a   1.000
_cell.length_b   1.000
_cell.length_c   1.000
_cell.angle_alpha   90.00
_cell.angle_beta   90.00
_cell.angle_gamma   90.00
#
_symmetry.space_group_name_H-M   'P 1'
#
loop_
_entity.id
_entity.type
_entity.pdbx_description
1 polymer ?
#
loop_
_entity_poly.entity_id
_entity_poly.type
_entity_poly.pdbx_seq_one_letter_code
_entity_poly.pdbx_strand_id
1 'polypeptide(L)'
;MMAPRKDLMQIIRRDSGFSEKLGFGSGPLVVHEGAAGGRQSSGGIAAAPKETRDEKETLAAPLAPSSVKSGTRGCVVYVAVSLTERQATLAQAWAEAALCPVSLLIRHVAQGMRDQMCADWAVSGIPQVNEPRGARGKYPTSVTLTLPADFAAALKAKRDPLGLMGLGRAIGPAFRQRFEAAFDAALTKAKFMTKDNEGDAQ
;
A
#
# COMPACT_ATOMS: atom_id res chain seq x y z
N MET A 1 5.10 37.01 -11.41
CA MET A 1 5.36 36.21 -10.19
C MET A 1 5.17 34.74 -10.53
N MET A 2 6.24 33.95 -10.58
CA MET A 2 6.16 32.50 -10.84
C MET A 2 5.85 31.79 -9.52
N ALA A 3 4.73 31.08 -9.44
CA ALA A 3 4.42 30.25 -8.28
C ALA A 3 5.45 29.10 -8.18
N PRO A 4 6.03 28.83 -6.98
CA PRO A 4 7.03 27.79 -6.80
C PRO A 4 6.42 26.39 -6.99
N ARG A 5 7.08 25.57 -7.82
CA ARG A 5 6.73 24.18 -8.24
C ARG A 5 6.31 23.21 -7.12
N LYS A 6 6.57 23.55 -5.85
CA LYS A 6 6.18 22.78 -4.66
C LYS A 6 4.70 22.93 -4.30
N ASP A 7 4.07 24.07 -4.61
CA ASP A 7 2.63 24.27 -4.36
C ASP A 7 1.75 23.48 -5.33
N LEU A 8 2.19 23.32 -6.58
CA LEU A 8 1.42 22.60 -7.60
C LEU A 8 1.18 21.13 -7.23
N MET A 9 2.17 20.48 -6.60
CA MET A 9 2.04 19.08 -6.15
C MET A 9 1.11 18.90 -4.96
N GLN A 10 0.95 19.92 -4.11
CA GLN A 10 -0.01 19.88 -3.01
C GLN A 10 -1.45 20.06 -3.51
N ILE A 11 -1.65 20.86 -4.55
CA ILE A 11 -2.96 21.06 -5.18
C ILE A 11 -3.43 19.77 -5.85
N ILE A 12 -2.57 19.08 -6.61
CA ILE A 12 -2.93 17.81 -7.28
C ILE A 12 -3.28 16.68 -6.29
N ARG A 13 -2.64 16.64 -5.11
CA ARG A 13 -2.96 15.62 -4.08
C ARG A 13 -4.29 15.86 -3.37
N ARG A 14 -4.87 17.06 -3.44
CA ARG A 14 -6.15 17.40 -2.79
C ARG A 14 -7.34 17.41 -3.74
N ASP A 15 -7.13 17.25 -5.04
CA ASP A 15 -8.20 17.25 -6.02
C ASP A 15 -8.84 15.85 -6.10
N SER A 16 -9.95 15.66 -5.39
CA SER A 16 -10.78 14.46 -5.48
C SER A 16 -11.20 14.17 -6.93
N GLY A 17 -11.36 15.20 -7.76
CA GLY A 17 -11.73 15.09 -9.17
C GLY A 17 -10.63 14.50 -10.06
N PHE A 18 -9.34 14.64 -9.70
CA PHE A 18 -8.25 13.99 -10.44
C PHE A 18 -8.25 12.47 -10.22
N SER A 19 -8.51 12.03 -8.99
CA SER A 19 -8.65 10.60 -8.66
C SER A 19 -9.92 10.00 -9.30
N GLU A 20 -11.01 10.74 -9.36
CA GLU A 20 -12.27 10.32 -10.01
C GLU A 20 -12.15 10.21 -11.52
N LYS A 21 -11.49 11.16 -12.20
CA LYS A 21 -11.23 11.09 -13.66
C LYS A 21 -10.38 9.90 -14.08
N LEU A 22 -9.61 9.33 -13.15
CA LEU A 22 -8.83 8.12 -13.36
C LEU A 22 -9.59 6.83 -13.00
N GLY A 23 -10.84 6.94 -12.55
CA GLY A 23 -11.67 5.81 -12.11
C GLY A 23 -11.31 5.25 -10.73
N PHE A 24 -10.61 6.04 -9.92
CA PHE A 24 -10.14 5.68 -8.57
C PHE A 24 -11.04 6.23 -7.44
N GLY A 25 -12.17 6.85 -7.77
CA GLY A 25 -13.14 7.36 -6.79
C GLY A 25 -13.71 6.27 -5.89
N SER A 26 -13.69 6.53 -4.58
CA SER A 26 -14.22 5.64 -3.53
C SER A 26 -15.74 5.53 -3.66
N GLY A 27 -16.26 4.32 -3.81
CA GLY A 27 -17.66 4.04 -3.48
C GLY A 27 -17.90 4.25 -1.97
N PRO A 28 -19.14 4.54 -1.54
CA PRO A 28 -19.43 4.88 -0.17
C PRO A 28 -19.26 3.67 0.74
N LEU A 29 -18.31 3.77 1.68
CA LEU A 29 -18.25 2.93 2.84
C LEU A 29 -19.35 3.44 3.78
N VAL A 30 -20.47 2.71 3.81
CA VAL A 30 -21.58 2.98 4.73
C VAL A 30 -21.04 2.76 6.15
N VAL A 31 -20.72 3.87 6.83
CA VAL A 31 -20.41 3.88 8.26
C VAL A 31 -21.69 4.20 9.00
N HIS A 32 -22.19 3.22 9.75
CA HIS A 32 -23.30 3.42 10.66
C HIS A 32 -22.87 4.34 11.82
N GLU A 33 -23.75 5.31 12.05
CA GLU A 33 -23.76 6.41 13.00
C GLU A 33 -23.64 5.96 14.47
N GLY A 34 -22.91 6.73 15.29
CA GLY A 34 -22.74 6.44 16.72
C GLY A 34 -21.92 7.47 17.53
N ALA A 35 -22.43 8.71 17.60
CA ALA A 35 -22.38 9.68 18.70
C ALA A 35 -21.15 9.84 19.64
N ALA A 36 -20.58 11.07 19.58
CA ALA A 36 -20.43 12.06 20.68
C ALA A 36 -19.25 12.01 21.69
N GLY A 37 -18.61 13.19 21.81
CA GLY A 37 -17.91 13.72 23.00
C GLY A 37 -16.42 13.37 23.07
N GLY A 38 -15.45 14.27 23.25
CA GLY A 38 -15.42 15.64 23.76
C GLY A 38 -14.03 15.81 24.41
N ARG A 39 -13.25 16.79 23.95
CA ARG A 39 -11.93 17.17 24.48
C ARG A 39 -11.99 17.45 25.98
N GLN A 40 -10.92 17.09 26.72
CA GLN A 40 -10.16 18.05 27.54
C GLN A 40 -8.85 17.46 28.07
N SER A 41 -7.92 18.38 28.31
CA SER A 41 -6.51 18.21 28.67
C SER A 41 -6.27 18.93 30.00
N SER A 42 -5.64 18.26 30.96
CA SER A 42 -4.79 18.78 32.05
C SER A 42 -4.41 17.56 32.91
N GLY A 43 -3.18 17.30 33.34
CA GLY A 43 -2.20 18.19 33.95
C GLY A 43 -2.27 17.99 35.48
N GLY A 44 -1.36 17.19 36.06
CA GLY A 44 -1.37 16.98 37.52
C GLY A 44 -0.37 15.93 38.01
N ILE A 45 0.70 16.42 38.64
CA ILE A 45 1.85 15.73 39.20
C ILE A 45 1.50 15.30 40.64
N ALA A 46 1.93 14.11 41.11
CA ALA A 46 2.67 13.92 42.38
C ALA A 46 2.64 12.49 42.96
N ALA A 47 3.85 12.05 43.35
CA ALA A 47 4.22 11.32 44.56
C ALA A 47 3.82 9.83 44.75
N ALA A 48 4.86 8.98 44.68
CA ALA A 48 4.97 7.72 45.42
C ALA A 48 5.27 8.02 46.92
N PRO A 49 4.98 7.10 47.87
CA PRO A 49 6.02 6.12 48.26
C PRO A 49 5.54 4.74 48.78
N LYS A 50 6.44 3.73 48.64
CA LYS A 50 6.84 2.61 49.56
C LYS A 50 5.76 1.71 50.21
N GLU A 51 5.90 0.40 50.47
CA GLU A 51 6.85 -0.70 50.27
C GLU A 51 6.14 -2.00 50.80
N THR A 52 6.64 -3.19 50.42
CA THR A 52 6.46 -4.54 51.02
C THR A 52 5.12 -5.28 50.87
N ARG A 53 5.14 -6.46 50.19
CA ARG A 53 5.13 -7.80 50.82
C ARG A 53 4.91 -8.92 49.79
N ASP A 54 5.68 -10.00 49.94
CA ASP A 54 5.63 -11.31 49.28
C ASP A 54 4.23 -11.97 49.26
N GLU A 55 3.88 -12.66 48.16
CA GLU A 55 3.49 -14.09 48.12
C GLU A 55 2.95 -14.54 46.73
N LYS A 56 3.64 -15.55 46.16
CA LYS A 56 3.11 -16.80 45.56
C LYS A 56 2.08 -16.80 44.40
N GLU A 57 2.60 -17.19 43.23
CA GLU A 57 2.07 -18.16 42.25
C GLU A 57 0.55 -18.42 42.15
N THR A 58 -0.08 -18.02 41.03
CA THR A 58 -1.22 -18.75 40.40
C THR A 58 -1.33 -18.42 38.90
N LEU A 59 -1.67 -19.44 38.12
CA LEU A 59 -1.79 -19.50 36.66
C LEU A 59 -2.85 -18.57 36.01
N ALA A 60 -2.53 -18.17 34.77
CA ALA A 60 -3.38 -18.06 33.55
C ALA A 60 -4.61 -17.12 33.49
N ALA A 61 -4.50 -16.09 32.62
CA ALA A 61 -5.54 -15.61 31.68
C ALA A 61 -4.94 -14.53 30.73
N PRO A 62 -5.47 -14.31 29.52
CA PRO A 62 -4.71 -13.84 28.37
C PRO A 62 -4.44 -12.34 28.40
N LEU A 63 -3.18 -11.97 28.17
CA LEU A 63 -2.79 -10.59 27.93
C LEU A 63 -3.45 -10.11 26.62
N ALA A 64 -4.27 -9.08 26.77
CA ALA A 64 -4.90 -8.29 25.72
C ALA A 64 -3.93 -7.97 24.56
N PRO A 65 -4.43 -7.78 23.32
CA PRO A 65 -3.60 -7.37 22.21
C PRO A 65 -2.93 -6.05 22.56
N SER A 66 -1.63 -6.11 22.78
CA SER A 66 -0.81 -4.93 23.02
C SER A 66 -0.95 -4.03 21.79
N SER A 67 -1.54 -2.86 22.00
CA SER A 67 -1.55 -1.76 21.05
C SER A 67 -0.10 -1.46 20.69
N VAL A 68 0.34 -1.94 19.52
CA VAL A 68 1.67 -1.66 18.97
C VAL A 68 1.67 -0.17 18.63
N LYS A 69 2.27 0.63 19.51
CA LYS A 69 2.48 2.05 19.25
C LYS A 69 3.42 2.16 18.06
N SER A 70 2.83 2.48 16.91
CA SER A 70 3.47 2.70 15.62
C SER A 70 4.45 3.87 15.69
N GLY A 71 5.73 3.57 15.93
CA GLY A 71 6.79 4.57 16.03
C GLY A 71 7.96 4.35 15.05
N THR A 72 7.94 3.28 14.26
CA THR A 72 9.05 2.95 13.37
C THR A 72 8.78 3.46 11.95
N ARG A 73 9.66 4.35 11.48
CA ARG A 73 9.72 4.82 10.09
C ARG A 73 9.72 3.59 9.16
N GLY A 74 8.77 3.54 8.22
CA GLY A 74 8.61 2.40 7.31
C GLY A 74 9.87 2.08 6.49
N CYS A 75 10.00 0.83 6.06
CA CYS A 75 11.12 0.36 5.25
C CYS A 75 10.83 0.58 3.76
N VAL A 76 11.69 1.35 3.09
CA VAL A 76 11.56 1.61 1.65
C VAL A 76 12.25 0.50 0.85
N VAL A 77 11.50 -0.14 -0.05
CA VAL A 77 12.01 -1.15 -0.98
C VAL A 77 11.69 -0.74 -2.42
N TYR A 78 12.58 -1.13 -3.34
CA TYR A 78 12.40 -0.91 -4.77
C TYR A 78 12.18 -2.25 -5.46
N VAL A 79 11.12 -2.33 -6.27
CA VAL A 79 10.80 -3.53 -7.05
C VAL A 79 10.65 -3.14 -8.50
N ALA A 80 11.32 -3.87 -9.39
CA ALA A 80 11.12 -3.70 -10.82
C ALA A 80 9.88 -4.48 -11.25
N VAL A 81 8.99 -3.83 -11.99
CA VAL A 81 7.82 -4.44 -12.63
C VAL A 81 7.79 -4.09 -14.11
N SER A 82 7.07 -4.89 -14.88
CA SER A 82 6.81 -4.66 -16.30
C SER A 82 5.44 -5.23 -16.65
N LEU A 83 4.87 -4.76 -17.74
CA LEU A 83 3.59 -5.23 -18.25
C LEU A 83 3.79 -6.36 -19.26
N THR A 84 2.84 -7.29 -19.30
CA THR A 84 2.73 -8.22 -20.44
C THR A 84 2.36 -7.45 -21.71
N GLU A 85 2.53 -8.07 -22.88
CA GLU A 85 2.17 -7.43 -24.16
C GLU A 85 0.69 -7.06 -24.22
N ARG A 86 -0.19 -7.96 -23.75
CA ARG A 86 -1.63 -7.70 -23.62
C ARG A 86 -1.92 -6.52 -22.69
N GLN A 87 -1.30 -6.49 -21.51
CA GLN A 87 -1.47 -5.39 -20.57
C GLN A 87 -0.97 -4.06 -21.13
N ALA A 88 0.13 -4.08 -21.88
CA ALA A 88 0.71 -2.89 -22.49
C ALA A 88 -0.26 -2.19 -23.44
N THR A 89 -0.90 -2.94 -24.34
CA THR A 89 -1.89 -2.39 -25.29
C THR A 89 -3.07 -1.76 -24.55
N LEU A 90 -3.62 -2.45 -23.55
CA LEU A 90 -4.77 -1.95 -22.77
C LEU A 90 -4.39 -0.77 -21.88
N ALA A 91 -3.20 -0.80 -21.28
CA ALA A 91 -2.68 0.29 -20.46
C ALA A 91 -2.43 1.55 -21.28
N GLN A 92 -2.00 1.42 -22.53
CA GLN A 92 -1.83 2.56 -23.42
C GLN A 92 -3.18 3.23 -23.71
N ALA A 93 -4.21 2.46 -24.07
CA ALA A 93 -5.56 3.01 -24.28
C ALA A 93 -6.11 3.68 -23.01
N TRP A 94 -5.92 3.06 -21.84
CA TRP A 94 -6.32 3.66 -20.57
C TRP A 94 -5.54 4.95 -20.28
N ALA A 95 -4.23 4.95 -20.47
CA ALA A 95 -3.35 6.10 -20.28
C ALA A 95 -3.72 7.28 -21.17
N GLU A 96 -4.05 7.02 -22.45
CA GLU A 96 -4.51 8.02 -23.41
C GLU A 96 -5.85 8.63 -22.97
N ALA A 97 -6.85 7.80 -22.63
CA ALA A 97 -8.14 8.28 -22.12
C ALA A 97 -8.01 9.09 -20.81
N ALA A 98 -7.07 8.70 -19.96
CA ALA A 98 -6.76 9.33 -18.69
C ALA A 98 -5.80 10.53 -18.80
N LEU A 99 -5.27 10.83 -19.99
CA LEU A 99 -4.25 11.86 -20.24
C LEU A 99 -3.04 11.76 -19.28
N CYS A 100 -2.59 10.54 -19.00
CA CYS A 100 -1.48 10.29 -18.07
C CYS A 100 -0.49 9.26 -18.65
N PRO A 101 0.78 9.22 -18.21
CA PRO A 101 1.73 8.24 -18.70
C PRO A 101 1.46 6.85 -18.10
N VAL A 102 1.69 5.78 -18.87
CA VAL A 102 1.54 4.38 -18.42
C VAL A 102 2.30 4.08 -17.13
N SER A 103 3.49 4.68 -16.94
CA SER A 103 4.29 4.51 -15.72
C SER A 103 3.60 5.05 -14.45
N LEU A 104 2.71 6.04 -14.58
CA LEU A 104 1.90 6.54 -13.47
C LEU A 104 0.84 5.51 -13.07
N LEU A 105 0.15 4.91 -14.05
CA LEU A 105 -0.81 3.82 -13.81
C LEU A 105 -0.14 2.64 -13.11
N ILE A 106 1.03 2.21 -13.60
CA ILE A 106 1.83 1.13 -12.99
C ILE A 106 2.14 1.46 -11.53
N ARG A 107 2.65 2.66 -11.24
CA ARG A 107 2.96 3.07 -9.88
C ARG A 107 1.72 3.11 -9.01
N HIS A 108 0.61 3.64 -9.51
CA HIS A 108 -0.64 3.75 -8.76
C HIS A 108 -1.18 2.38 -8.37
N VAL A 109 -1.31 1.46 -9.33
CA VAL A 109 -1.76 0.08 -9.06
C VAL A 109 -0.82 -0.62 -8.07
N ALA A 110 0.50 -0.47 -8.26
CA ALA A 110 1.49 -1.04 -7.35
C ALA A 110 1.37 -0.51 -5.91
N GLN A 111 1.10 0.79 -5.73
CA GLN A 111 0.85 1.36 -4.41
C GLN A 111 -0.48 0.87 -3.82
N GLY A 112 -1.54 0.82 -4.63
CA GLY A 112 -2.89 0.50 -4.18
C GLY A 112 -3.01 -0.90 -3.57
N MET A 113 -2.26 -1.88 -4.07
CA MET A 113 -2.29 -3.24 -3.51
C MET A 113 -1.33 -3.47 -2.33
N ARG A 114 -0.51 -2.48 -1.95
CA ARG A 114 0.54 -2.65 -0.92
C ARG A 114 -0.03 -3.16 0.40
N ASP A 115 -1.10 -2.55 0.88
CA ASP A 115 -1.64 -2.85 2.21
C ASP A 115 -2.29 -4.23 2.25
N GLN A 116 -3.09 -4.56 1.23
CA GLN A 116 -3.66 -5.90 1.08
C GLN A 116 -2.58 -6.98 0.97
N MET A 117 -1.53 -6.72 0.19
CA MET A 117 -0.40 -7.63 0.07
C MET A 117 0.31 -7.85 1.42
N CYS A 118 0.55 -6.79 2.18
CA CYS A 118 1.18 -6.91 3.50
C CYS A 118 0.30 -7.71 4.47
N ALA A 119 -1.02 -7.45 4.47
CA ALA A 119 -1.98 -8.17 5.30
C ALA A 119 -2.01 -9.67 4.94
N ASP A 120 -2.13 -10.00 3.66
CA ASP A 120 -2.16 -11.40 3.20
C ASP A 120 -0.87 -12.13 3.56
N TRP A 121 0.29 -11.53 3.26
CA TRP A 121 1.59 -12.16 3.52
C TRP A 121 1.92 -12.25 5.00
N ALA A 122 1.33 -11.42 5.86
CA ALA A 122 1.45 -11.58 7.30
C ALA A 122 0.76 -12.87 7.80
N VAL A 123 -0.34 -13.28 7.15
CA VAL A 123 -1.10 -14.49 7.50
C VAL A 123 -0.58 -15.72 6.78
N SER A 124 -0.48 -15.69 5.44
CA SER A 124 -0.13 -16.86 4.62
C SER A 124 1.36 -17.02 4.39
N GLY A 125 2.17 -16.00 4.69
CA GLY A 125 3.54 -15.90 4.21
C GLY A 125 3.62 -15.51 2.73
N ILE A 126 4.86 -15.23 2.27
CA ILE A 126 5.14 -14.91 0.87
C ILE A 126 5.19 -16.20 0.05
N PRO A 127 4.45 -16.30 -1.08
CA PRO A 127 4.50 -17.46 -1.96
C PRO A 127 5.90 -17.65 -2.57
N GLN A 128 6.33 -18.90 -2.75
CA GLN A 128 7.52 -19.18 -3.55
C GLN A 128 7.15 -19.13 -5.03
N VAL A 129 7.67 -18.12 -5.73
CA VAL A 129 7.47 -17.95 -7.17
C VAL A 129 8.81 -18.15 -7.85
N ASN A 130 8.88 -19.18 -8.71
CA ASN A 130 10.02 -19.36 -9.59
C ASN A 130 9.74 -18.61 -10.89
N GLU A 131 10.50 -17.56 -11.14
CA GLU A 131 10.33 -16.73 -12.32
C GLU A 131 11.55 -16.85 -13.22
N PRO A 132 11.38 -17.09 -14.53
CA PRO A 132 12.49 -17.19 -15.45
C PRO A 132 13.26 -15.86 -15.47
N ARG A 133 14.56 -15.92 -15.18
CA ARG A 133 15.43 -14.74 -15.21
C ARG A 133 15.41 -14.13 -16.61
N GLY A 134 15.17 -12.82 -16.69
CA GLY A 134 15.34 -12.04 -17.91
C GLY A 134 14.09 -11.81 -18.75
N ALA A 135 12.90 -12.28 -18.32
CA ALA A 135 11.64 -11.91 -18.97
C ALA A 135 11.34 -10.41 -18.74
N ARG A 136 11.86 -9.55 -19.63
CA ARG A 136 11.53 -8.12 -19.63
C ARG A 136 10.23 -7.92 -20.39
N GLY A 137 9.16 -7.62 -19.66
CA GLY A 137 7.91 -7.14 -20.25
C GLY A 137 8.05 -5.72 -20.81
N LYS A 138 6.94 -5.18 -21.33
CA LYS A 138 6.85 -3.79 -21.78
C LYS A 138 6.83 -2.83 -20.58
N TYR A 139 7.17 -1.57 -20.82
CA TYR A 139 7.14 -0.50 -19.80
C TYR A 139 7.87 -0.85 -18.48
N PRO A 140 9.16 -1.26 -18.52
CA PRO A 140 9.90 -1.56 -17.30
C PRO A 140 9.93 -0.36 -16.37
N THR A 141 9.42 -0.53 -15.15
CA THR A 141 9.24 0.54 -14.18
C THR A 141 9.70 0.08 -12.81
N SER A 142 10.57 0.88 -12.16
CA SER A 142 10.90 0.70 -10.76
C SER A 142 9.82 1.35 -9.90
N VAL A 143 9.17 0.56 -9.04
CA VAL A 143 8.18 1.04 -8.07
C VAL A 143 8.78 1.04 -6.67
N THR A 144 8.49 2.11 -5.93
CA THR A 144 8.94 2.29 -4.54
C THR A 144 7.82 1.88 -3.60
N LEU A 145 8.04 0.89 -2.73
CA LEU A 145 7.06 0.48 -1.72
C LEU A 145 7.59 0.85 -0.34
N THR A 146 6.71 1.35 0.52
CA THR A 146 7.04 1.59 1.93
C THR A 146 6.35 0.55 2.79
N LEU A 147 7.09 -0.45 3.23
CA LEU A 147 6.59 -1.55 4.05
C LEU A 147 6.55 -1.16 5.53
N PRO A 148 5.59 -1.67 6.32
CA PRO A 148 5.63 -1.54 7.77
C PRO A 148 6.96 -2.10 8.32
N ALA A 149 7.57 -1.43 9.29
CA ALA A 149 8.92 -1.77 9.73
C ALA A 149 9.01 -3.17 10.33
N ASP A 150 8.05 -3.56 11.17
CA ASP A 150 8.03 -4.88 11.81
C ASP A 150 7.85 -6.00 10.77
N PHE A 151 6.98 -5.76 9.79
CA PHE A 151 6.78 -6.65 8.67
C PHE A 151 8.05 -6.80 7.83
N ALA A 152 8.71 -5.69 7.49
CA ALA A 152 9.96 -5.71 6.73
C ALA A 152 11.09 -6.41 7.48
N ALA A 153 11.19 -6.23 8.81
CA ALA A 153 12.17 -6.91 9.65
C ALA A 153 11.92 -8.43 9.67
N ALA A 154 10.67 -8.86 9.88
CA ALA A 154 10.28 -10.26 9.86
C ALA A 154 10.55 -10.90 8.49
N LEU A 155 10.28 -10.18 7.39
CA LEU A 155 10.58 -10.66 6.05
C LEU A 155 12.07 -10.76 5.79
N LYS A 156 12.85 -9.76 6.21
CA LYS A 156 14.31 -9.77 6.06
C LYS A 156 14.91 -10.98 6.77
N ALA A 157 14.51 -11.24 8.01
CA ALA A 157 14.98 -12.41 8.76
C ALA A 157 14.66 -13.75 8.07
N LYS A 158 13.52 -13.85 7.38
CA LYS A 158 13.10 -15.10 6.71
C LYS A 158 13.68 -15.28 5.30
N ARG A 159 13.86 -14.20 4.53
CA ARG A 159 14.13 -14.28 3.07
C ARG A 159 15.48 -13.74 2.66
N ASP A 160 16.09 -12.89 3.49
CA ASP A 160 17.43 -12.35 3.25
C ASP A 160 18.16 -12.17 4.60
N PRO A 161 18.34 -13.27 5.38
CA PRO A 161 18.89 -13.18 6.73
C PRO A 161 20.31 -12.58 6.74
N LEU A 162 21.05 -12.77 5.65
CA LEU A 162 22.41 -12.27 5.48
C LEU A 162 22.47 -10.89 4.78
N GLY A 163 21.33 -10.38 4.30
CA GLY A 163 21.26 -9.07 3.63
C GLY A 163 21.97 -9.00 2.27
N LEU A 164 22.16 -10.14 1.60
CA LEU A 164 22.98 -10.23 0.38
C LEU A 164 22.23 -9.80 -0.88
N MET A 165 20.90 -10.00 -0.93
CA MET A 165 20.10 -9.68 -2.12
C MET A 165 19.36 -8.35 -2.01
N GLY A 166 19.04 -7.94 -0.78
CA GLY A 166 18.12 -6.84 -0.52
C GLY A 166 16.66 -7.27 -0.63
N LEU A 167 15.84 -6.75 0.28
CA LEU A 167 14.45 -7.18 0.44
C LEU A 167 13.61 -7.03 -0.84
N GLY A 168 13.83 -5.97 -1.63
CA GLY A 168 13.13 -5.75 -2.90
C GLY A 168 13.37 -6.85 -3.93
N ARG A 169 14.58 -7.43 -3.98
CA ARG A 169 14.88 -8.59 -4.84
C ARG A 169 14.30 -9.87 -4.28
N ALA A 170 14.37 -10.05 -2.96
CA ALA A 170 13.86 -11.24 -2.28
C ALA A 170 12.33 -11.41 -2.43
N ILE A 171 11.56 -10.32 -2.39
CA ILE A 171 10.10 -10.34 -2.55
C ILE A 171 9.65 -10.11 -3.99
N GLY A 172 10.57 -9.69 -4.87
CA GLY A 172 10.27 -9.23 -6.22
C GLY A 172 9.45 -10.20 -7.08
N PRO A 173 9.75 -11.52 -7.11
CA PRO A 173 8.96 -12.49 -7.88
C PRO A 173 7.51 -12.59 -7.40
N ALA A 174 7.30 -12.75 -6.09
CA ALA A 174 5.96 -12.82 -5.51
C ALA A 174 5.17 -11.52 -5.69
N PHE A 175 5.85 -10.36 -5.59
CA PHE A 175 5.25 -9.06 -5.85
C PHE A 175 4.79 -8.94 -7.31
N ARG A 176 5.63 -9.33 -8.27
CA ARG A 176 5.31 -9.24 -9.70
C ARG A 176 4.13 -10.12 -10.11
N GLN A 177 4.05 -11.34 -9.58
CA GLN A 177 2.90 -12.22 -9.84
C GLN A 177 1.59 -11.58 -9.36
N ARG A 178 1.59 -11.00 -8.15
CA ARG A 178 0.41 -10.29 -7.63
C ARG A 178 0.11 -9.01 -8.40
N PHE A 179 1.16 -8.26 -8.78
CA PHE A 179 1.03 -7.06 -9.59
C PHE A 179 0.34 -7.36 -10.92
N GLU A 180 0.72 -8.44 -11.60
CA GLU A 180 0.11 -8.82 -12.89
C GLU A 180 -1.40 -9.04 -12.76
N ALA A 181 -1.84 -9.82 -11.76
CA ALA A 181 -3.26 -10.04 -11.49
C ALA A 181 -4.00 -8.74 -11.08
N ALA A 182 -3.38 -7.92 -10.22
CA ALA A 182 -3.96 -6.65 -9.79
C ALA A 182 -4.10 -5.65 -10.95
N PHE A 183 -3.12 -5.63 -11.86
CA PHE A 183 -3.14 -4.75 -13.02
C PHE A 183 -4.21 -5.18 -14.03
N ASP A 184 -4.41 -6.48 -14.23
CA ASP A 184 -5.52 -7.01 -15.04
C ASP A 184 -6.90 -6.64 -14.46
N ALA A 185 -7.05 -6.71 -13.14
CA ALA A 185 -8.27 -6.26 -12.46
C ALA A 185 -8.49 -4.74 -12.65
N ALA A 186 -7.44 -3.93 -12.52
CA ALA A 186 -7.51 -2.49 -12.74
C ALA A 186 -7.89 -2.13 -14.19
N LEU A 187 -7.30 -2.81 -15.18
CA LEU A 187 -7.66 -2.64 -16.59
C LEU A 187 -9.11 -3.00 -16.87
N THR A 188 -9.60 -4.06 -16.22
CA THR A 188 -11.01 -4.47 -16.33
C THR A 188 -11.93 -3.40 -15.76
N LYS A 189 -11.61 -2.86 -14.57
CA LYS A 189 -12.35 -1.75 -13.96
C LYS A 189 -12.34 -0.49 -14.85
N ALA A 190 -11.19 -0.13 -15.40
CA ALA A 190 -11.05 1.06 -16.25
C ALA A 190 -11.94 1.00 -17.50
N LYS A 191 -12.06 -0.19 -18.12
CA LYS A 191 -12.94 -0.41 -19.29
C LYS A 191 -14.42 -0.19 -18.99
N PHE A 192 -14.87 -0.46 -17.77
CA PHE A 192 -16.26 -0.20 -17.38
C PHE A 192 -16.50 1.31 -17.25
N MET A 193 -15.58 2.04 -16.61
CA MET A 193 -15.74 3.49 -16.43
C MET A 193 -15.71 4.28 -17.74
N THR A 194 -14.94 3.83 -18.76
CA THR A 194 -14.97 4.46 -20.08
C THR A 194 -16.30 4.26 -20.80
N LYS A 195 -17.01 3.14 -20.56
CA LYS A 195 -18.33 2.88 -21.16
C LYS A 195 -19.45 3.64 -20.44
N ASP A 196 -19.37 3.76 -19.12
CA ASP A 196 -20.39 4.44 -18.33
C ASP A 196 -20.36 5.96 -18.56
N ASN A 197 -19.17 6.57 -18.73
CA ASN A 197 -19.04 8.01 -19.03
C ASN A 197 -19.50 8.40 -20.46
N GLU A 198 -19.63 7.45 -21.38
CA GLU A 198 -20.09 7.72 -22.75
C GLU A 198 -21.64 7.79 -22.83
N GLY A 199 -22.35 7.36 -21.77
CA GLY A 199 -23.81 7.32 -21.71
C GLY A 199 -24.50 8.57 -21.12
N ASP A 200 -23.75 9.50 -20.51
CA ASP A 200 -24.27 10.71 -19.86
C ASP A 200 -24.05 12.00 -20.69
N ALA A 201 -23.77 11.87 -21.99
CA ALA A 201 -23.49 12.98 -22.90
C ALA A 201 -24.50 13.09 -24.04
N GLN A 202 -25.80 12.96 -23.76
CA GLN A 202 -26.85 13.12 -24.77
C GLN A 202 -27.98 14.05 -24.34
#